data_AF-A0A920ETC4-F1
#
_entry.id   AF-A0A920ETC4-F1
#
_cell.length_a   1.000
_cell.length_b   1.000
_cell.length_c   1.000
_cell.angle_alpha   90.00
_cell.angle_beta   90.00
_cell.angle_gamma   90.00
#
_symmetry.space_group_name_H-M   'P 1'
#
loop_
_entity.id
_entity.type
_entity.pdbx_description
1 polymer ?
#
loop_
_entity_poly.entity_id
_entity_poly.type
_entity_poly.pdbx_seq_one_letter_code
_entity_poly.pdbx_strand_id
1 'polypeptide(L)'
;MTKSVGFKPGDFVAVKVEEPTLNWVVALPATALDANNSVLLLGEGERLEEAQVKLMRRQGNEVIVRSRDLTGKEIVAQRTPVLGAGIKVKPIRSGEENKVAEVEMLELTEERRAKLISAIETNGYIPKSAKERIIGQLTQPKVPADVVARIESRMGG
;
A
#
# COMPACT_ATOMS: atom_id res chain seq x y z
N MET A 1 33.22 -42.30 -12.33
CA MET A 1 33.29 -42.05 -10.87
C MET A 1 34.47 -41.12 -10.62
N THR A 2 34.23 -39.84 -10.36
CA THR A 2 35.30 -38.85 -10.20
C THR A 2 35.67 -38.77 -8.71
N LYS A 3 36.92 -39.09 -8.39
CA LYS A 3 37.46 -39.11 -7.03
C LYS A 3 37.65 -37.68 -6.54
N SER A 4 36.98 -37.30 -5.45
CA SER A 4 37.15 -35.98 -4.83
C SER A 4 38.57 -35.84 -4.26
N VAL A 5 39.32 -34.84 -4.73
CA VAL A 5 40.60 -34.42 -4.14
C VAL A 5 40.28 -33.83 -2.76
N GLY A 6 40.86 -34.39 -1.70
CA GLY A 6 40.65 -33.90 -0.33
C GLY A 6 41.26 -32.51 -0.10
N PHE A 7 40.96 -31.92 1.07
CA PHE A 7 41.52 -30.63 1.47
C PHE A 7 43.02 -30.73 1.73
N LYS A 8 43.76 -29.69 1.33
CA LYS A 8 45.19 -29.52 1.61
C LYS A 8 45.41 -28.44 2.67
N PRO A 9 46.51 -28.50 3.43
CA PRO A 9 46.91 -27.38 4.29
C PRO A 9 47.05 -26.09 3.47
N GLY A 10 46.37 -25.03 3.89
CA GLY A 10 46.33 -23.74 3.20
C GLY A 10 45.08 -23.49 2.36
N ASP A 11 44.16 -24.46 2.22
CA ASP A 11 42.90 -24.25 1.52
C ASP A 11 41.96 -23.31 2.30
N PHE A 12 41.42 -22.30 1.61
CA PHE A 12 40.31 -21.50 2.13
C PHE A 12 39.01 -22.27 1.93
N VAL A 13 38.39 -22.68 3.02
CA VAL A 13 37.13 -23.43 3.03
C VAL A 13 36.03 -22.65 3.71
N ALA A 14 34.80 -22.85 3.26
CA ALA A 14 33.60 -22.34 3.91
C ALA A 14 32.91 -23.47 4.67
N VAL A 15 32.72 -23.32 5.97
CA VAL A 15 31.96 -24.25 6.79
C VAL A 15 30.54 -23.70 6.91
N LYS A 16 29.55 -24.56 6.65
CA LYS A 16 28.14 -24.29 6.95
C LYS A 16 27.75 -25.16 8.14
N VAL A 17 27.17 -24.53 9.16
CA VAL A 17 26.70 -25.21 10.36
C VAL A 17 25.19 -25.02 10.44
N GLU A 18 24.46 -26.10 10.69
CA GLU A 18 23.03 -26.03 10.97
C GLU A 18 22.82 -25.60 12.43
N GLU A 19 22.07 -24.51 12.60
CA GLU A 19 21.76 -23.97 13.92
C GLU A 19 20.38 -24.47 14.41
N PRO A 20 20.15 -24.53 15.73
CA PRO A 20 18.83 -24.83 16.28
C PRO A 20 17.76 -23.84 15.81
N THR A 21 16.55 -24.33 15.61
CA THR A 21 15.40 -23.51 15.19
C THR A 21 15.06 -22.45 16.22
N LEU A 22 14.86 -21.21 15.76
CA LEU A 22 14.41 -20.12 16.62
C LEU A 22 12.88 -20.15 16.74
N ASN A 23 12.39 -20.28 17.97
CA ASN A 23 10.96 -20.24 18.30
C ASN A 23 10.52 -18.83 18.74
N TRP A 24 9.23 -18.52 18.56
CA TRP A 24 8.60 -17.25 18.94
C TRP A 24 9.35 -16.03 18.40
N VAL A 25 9.68 -16.08 17.12
CA VAL A 25 10.32 -14.98 16.39
C VAL A 25 9.46 -14.57 15.21
N VAL A 26 9.63 -13.33 14.79
CA VAL A 26 9.06 -12.82 13.54
C VAL A 26 10.19 -12.22 12.72
N ALA A 27 10.16 -12.49 11.41
CA ALA A 27 11.03 -11.82 10.45
C ALA A 27 10.34 -10.53 10.02
N LEU A 28 11.03 -9.41 10.18
CA LEU A 28 10.58 -8.09 9.76
C LEU A 28 11.56 -7.50 8.75
N PRO A 29 11.12 -6.61 7.86
CA PRO A 29 12.05 -5.78 7.09
C PRO A 29 12.98 -5.02 8.02
N ALA A 30 14.26 -4.86 7.64
CA ALA A 30 15.22 -4.10 8.44
C ALA A 30 14.80 -2.64 8.67
N THR A 31 13.95 -2.09 7.80
CA THR A 31 13.36 -0.75 7.90
C THR A 31 12.27 -0.59 8.97
N ALA A 32 11.81 -1.68 9.57
CA ALA A 32 10.82 -1.65 10.64
C ALA A 32 11.44 -1.42 12.03
N LEU A 33 12.74 -1.73 12.17
CA LEU A 33 13.47 -1.67 13.44
C LEU A 33 14.27 -0.38 13.53
N ASP A 34 14.18 0.32 14.66
CA ASP A 34 15.00 1.49 14.92
C ASP A 34 16.35 1.17 15.58
N ALA A 35 17.13 2.22 15.88
CA ALA A 35 18.43 2.08 16.54
C ALA A 35 18.34 1.62 18.01
N ASN A 36 17.17 1.79 18.65
CA ASN A 36 16.92 1.44 20.04
C ASN A 36 16.30 0.04 20.19
N ASN A 37 16.21 -0.73 19.10
CA ASN A 37 15.49 -2.02 19.04
C ASN A 37 14.01 -1.91 19.40
N SER A 38 13.35 -0.84 18.95
CA SER A 38 11.90 -0.69 18.97
C SER A 38 11.29 -0.81 17.58
N VAL A 39 10.03 -1.24 17.55
CA VAL A 39 9.17 -1.26 16.36
C VAL A 39 7.90 -0.46 16.63
N LEU A 40 7.27 0.03 15.56
CA LEU A 40 5.97 0.70 15.65
C LEU A 40 4.86 -0.29 15.33
N LEU A 41 3.92 -0.39 16.26
CA LEU A 41 2.69 -1.17 16.18
C LEU A 41 1.52 -0.28 15.80
N LEU A 42 0.57 -0.81 15.05
CA LEU A 42 -0.73 -0.17 14.88
C LEU A 42 -1.64 -0.59 16.05
N GLY A 43 -1.90 0.36 16.94
CA GLY A 43 -2.83 0.22 18.06
C GLY A 43 -4.25 0.63 17.71
N GLU A 44 -5.06 0.82 18.75
CA GLU A 44 -6.46 1.20 18.60
C GLU A 44 -6.64 2.60 17.99
N GLY A 45 -7.70 2.78 17.21
CA GLY A 45 -7.99 4.06 16.55
C GLY A 45 -6.93 4.47 15.51
N GLU A 46 -6.21 3.49 14.96
CA GLU A 46 -5.11 3.66 13.99
C GLU A 46 -3.95 4.51 14.53
N ARG A 47 -3.72 4.48 15.85
CA ARG A 47 -2.60 5.17 16.48
C ARG A 47 -1.40 4.27 16.59
N LEU A 48 -0.23 4.84 16.30
CA LEU A 48 1.03 4.12 16.43
C LEU A 48 1.45 3.99 17.89
N GLU A 49 1.90 2.82 18.27
CA GLU A 49 2.47 2.51 19.59
C GLU A 49 3.88 1.98 19.42
N GLU A 50 4.79 2.32 20.32
CA GLU A 50 6.16 1.82 20.28
C GLU A 50 6.28 0.57 21.16
N ALA A 51 6.85 -0.50 20.60
CA ALA A 51 7.13 -1.73 21.32
C ALA A 51 8.61 -2.08 21.27
N GLN A 52 9.15 -2.40 22.44
CA GLN A 52 10.51 -2.90 22.57
C GLN A 52 10.59 -4.35 22.09
N VAL A 53 11.63 -4.65 21.32
CA VAL A 53 11.86 -6.00 20.78
C VAL A 53 13.29 -6.44 21.02
N LYS A 54 13.48 -7.75 21.13
CA LYS A 54 14.81 -8.34 21.18
C LYS A 54 15.23 -8.72 19.77
N LEU A 55 16.26 -8.06 19.24
CA LEU A 55 16.89 -8.46 17.98
C LEU A 55 17.63 -9.79 18.18
N MET A 56 17.23 -10.81 17.43
CA MET A 56 17.84 -12.13 17.46
C MET A 56 18.90 -12.27 16.35
N ARG A 57 18.60 -11.75 15.15
CA ARG A 57 19.51 -11.84 13.99
C ARG A 57 19.23 -10.77 12.96
N ARG A 58 20.26 -10.40 12.18
CA ARG A 58 20.12 -9.66 10.93
C ARG A 58 20.53 -10.59 9.78
N GLN A 59 19.68 -10.70 8.76
CA GLN A 59 19.91 -11.56 7.61
C GLN A 59 19.55 -10.79 6.34
N GLY A 60 20.56 -10.29 5.63
CA GLY A 60 20.34 -9.46 4.45
C GLY A 60 19.49 -8.23 4.76
N ASN A 61 18.29 -8.18 4.16
CA ASN A 61 17.33 -7.08 4.33
C ASN A 61 16.28 -7.34 5.41
N GLU A 62 16.39 -8.45 6.14
CA GLU A 62 15.45 -8.83 7.19
C GLU A 62 16.12 -8.85 8.56
N VAL A 63 15.31 -8.61 9.58
CA VAL A 63 15.67 -8.70 10.98
C VAL A 63 14.74 -9.68 11.66
N ILE A 64 15.31 -10.65 12.36
CA ILE A 64 14.57 -11.62 13.15
C ILE A 64 14.50 -11.07 14.57
N VAL A 65 13.28 -10.79 15.03
CA VAL A 65 13.04 -10.20 16.35
C VAL A 65 12.11 -11.07 17.18
N ARG A 66 12.20 -10.92 18.50
CA ARG A 66 11.36 -11.58 19.49
C ARG A 66 10.74 -10.56 20.43
N SER A 67 9.42 -10.58 20.55
CA SER A 67 8.70 -9.89 21.62
C SER A 67 7.31 -10.52 21.80
N ARG A 68 6.77 -10.43 23.01
CA ARG A 68 5.42 -10.90 23.35
C ARG A 68 4.35 -9.96 22.80
N ASP A 69 4.70 -8.69 22.61
CA ASP A 69 3.75 -7.65 22.25
C ASP A 69 3.40 -7.65 20.76
N LEU A 70 4.12 -8.44 19.94
CA LEU A 70 3.95 -8.50 18.49
C LEU A 70 2.86 -9.49 18.04
N THR A 71 2.43 -10.39 18.92
CA THR A 71 1.49 -11.45 18.54
C THR A 71 0.14 -10.85 18.12
N GLY A 72 -0.28 -11.11 16.88
CA GLY A 72 -1.58 -10.69 16.35
C GLY A 72 -1.71 -9.19 16.08
N LYS A 73 -0.62 -8.41 16.19
CA LYS A 73 -0.62 -6.98 15.92
C LYS A 73 -0.06 -6.66 14.53
N GLU A 74 -0.57 -5.59 13.94
CA GLU A 74 0.02 -5.04 12.71
C GLU A 74 1.27 -4.22 13.06
N ILE A 75 2.33 -4.42 12.28
CA ILE A 75 3.65 -3.77 12.47
C ILE A 75 3.95 -2.90 11.26
N VAL A 76 4.45 -1.69 11.50
CA VAL A 76 4.88 -0.80 10.43
C VAL A 76 6.13 -1.36 9.76
N ALA A 77 6.04 -1.72 8.48
CA ALA A 77 7.15 -2.28 7.71
C ALA A 77 8.26 -1.26 7.39
N GLN A 78 7.89 0.02 7.22
CA GLN A 78 8.82 1.09 6.86
C GLN A 78 8.57 2.31 7.73
N ARG A 79 9.48 2.57 8.67
CA ARG A 79 9.45 3.79 9.49
C ARG A 79 10.06 4.95 8.71
N THR A 80 9.27 5.97 8.39
CA THR A 80 9.81 7.26 7.95
C THR A 80 10.20 8.08 9.18
N PRO A 81 11.14 9.05 9.09
CA PRO A 81 11.59 9.84 10.24
C PRO A 81 10.48 10.59 10.98
N VAL A 82 9.33 10.79 10.33
CA VAL A 82 8.17 11.52 10.88
C VAL A 82 7.24 10.59 11.68
N LEU A 83 7.37 9.27 11.54
CA LEU A 83 6.54 8.30 12.26
C LEU A 83 7.11 8.03 13.66
N GLY A 84 6.30 8.35 14.66
CA GLY A 84 6.54 8.10 16.07
C GLY A 84 5.27 7.65 16.78
N ALA A 85 5.43 7.28 18.06
CA ALA A 85 4.30 6.87 18.89
C ALA A 85 3.25 7.99 19.04
N GLY A 86 1.99 7.59 19.19
CA GLY A 86 0.82 8.46 19.37
C GLY A 86 0.25 9.05 18.08
N ILE A 87 0.95 8.94 16.95
CA ILE A 87 0.49 9.49 15.67
C ILE A 87 -0.61 8.61 15.10
N LYS A 88 -1.73 9.25 14.72
CA LYS A 88 -2.78 8.58 13.95
C LYS A 88 -2.36 8.47 12.49
N VAL A 89 -2.41 7.28 11.94
CA VAL A 89 -2.06 7.01 10.55
C VAL A 89 -3.23 6.39 9.80
N LYS A 90 -3.24 6.53 8.48
CA LYS A 90 -4.06 5.70 7.61
C LYS A 90 -3.17 4.56 7.09
N PRO A 91 -3.28 3.33 7.61
CA PRO A 91 -2.38 2.26 7.25
C PRO A 91 -2.57 1.85 5.78
N ILE A 92 -1.45 1.60 5.08
CA ILE A 92 -1.45 0.96 3.77
C ILE A 92 -0.96 -0.47 4.00
N ARG A 93 -1.85 -1.45 3.84
CA ARG A 93 -1.53 -2.85 4.09
C ARG A 93 -0.83 -3.45 2.88
N SER A 94 0.29 -4.11 3.09
CA SER A 94 0.96 -4.86 2.04
C SER A 94 0.10 -6.06 1.64
N GLY A 95 -0.33 -6.11 0.38
CA GLY A 95 -1.18 -7.18 -0.16
C GLY A 95 -2.63 -6.77 -0.40
N GLU A 96 -3.08 -5.64 0.14
CA GLU A 96 -4.18 -4.91 -0.46
C GLU A 96 -3.56 -4.17 -1.64
N GLU A 97 -3.68 -4.75 -2.83
CA GLU A 97 -3.43 -4.05 -4.08
C GLU A 97 -4.01 -2.65 -3.94
N ASN A 98 -3.21 -1.63 -4.26
CA ASN A 98 -3.72 -0.28 -4.49
C ASN A 98 -4.84 -0.40 -5.53
N LYS A 99 -6.07 -0.64 -5.08
CA LYS A 99 -7.28 -0.29 -5.79
C LYS A 99 -7.28 1.22 -5.77
N VAL A 100 -6.43 1.81 -6.59
CA VAL A 100 -6.82 2.98 -7.35
C VAL A 100 -8.15 2.56 -7.91
N ALA A 101 -9.25 3.09 -7.37
CA ALA A 101 -10.57 2.80 -7.89
C ALA A 101 -10.45 3.03 -9.40
N GLU A 102 -10.50 1.93 -10.15
CA GLU A 102 -10.40 1.99 -11.59
C GLU A 102 -11.64 2.77 -11.98
N VAL A 103 -11.46 4.05 -12.30
CA VAL A 103 -12.56 4.93 -12.65
C VAL A 103 -13.23 4.24 -13.83
N GLU A 104 -14.43 3.70 -13.63
CA GLU A 104 -15.12 2.96 -14.68
C GLU A 104 -15.34 3.92 -15.85
N MET A 105 -14.56 3.72 -16.91
CA MET A 105 -14.63 4.54 -18.11
C MET A 105 -15.74 3.97 -18.99
N LEU A 106 -16.84 4.72 -19.12
CA LEU A 106 -17.97 4.35 -19.98
C LEU A 106 -17.78 4.90 -21.39
N GLU A 107 -18.01 4.06 -22.39
CA GLU A 107 -18.18 4.48 -23.78
C GLU A 107 -19.65 4.89 -23.97
N LEU A 108 -19.86 6.20 -24.22
CA LEU A 108 -21.19 6.75 -24.45
C LEU A 108 -21.55 6.66 -25.94
N THR A 109 -22.70 6.07 -26.24
CA THR A 109 -23.34 6.14 -27.56
C THR A 109 -23.68 7.59 -27.91
N GLU A 110 -23.68 7.91 -29.22
CA GLU A 110 -23.90 9.28 -29.70
C GLU A 110 -25.24 9.87 -29.24
N GLU A 111 -26.29 9.04 -29.19
CA GLU A 111 -27.63 9.43 -28.72
C GLU A 111 -27.64 9.81 -27.23
N ARG A 112 -26.99 9.03 -26.36
CA ARG A 112 -26.89 9.34 -24.91
C ARG A 112 -26.05 10.59 -24.68
N ARG A 113 -24.98 10.77 -25.45
CA ARG A 113 -24.09 11.94 -25.38
C ARG A 113 -24.83 13.23 -25.70
N ALA A 114 -25.61 13.25 -26.80
CA ALA A 114 -26.38 14.42 -27.20
C ALA A 114 -27.41 14.83 -26.12
N LYS A 115 -28.05 13.85 -25.48
CA LYS A 115 -29.02 14.07 -24.39
C LYS A 115 -28.36 14.70 -23.15
N LEU A 116 -27.17 14.24 -22.78
CA LEU A 116 -26.40 14.77 -21.63
C LEU A 116 -25.89 16.19 -21.88
N ILE A 117 -25.42 16.48 -23.10
CA ILE A 117 -24.96 17.82 -23.49
C ILE A 117 -26.12 18.83 -23.45
N SER A 118 -27.27 18.48 -24.04
CA SER A 118 -28.47 19.33 -24.01
C SER A 118 -28.93 19.62 -22.57
N ALA A 119 -28.90 18.62 -21.68
CA ALA A 119 -29.26 18.80 -20.28
C ALA A 119 -28.33 19.78 -19.53
N ILE A 120 -27.04 19.81 -19.86
CA ILE A 120 -26.08 20.77 -19.28
C ILE A 120 -26.27 22.18 -19.86
N GLU A 121 -26.59 22.30 -21.14
CA GLU A 121 -26.86 23.57 -21.80
C GLU A 121 -28.09 24.26 -21.21
N THR A 122 -29.20 23.52 -21.05
CA THR A 122 -30.46 24.03 -20.48
C THR A 122 -30.36 24.35 -18.98
N ASN A 123 -29.40 23.80 -18.25
CA ASN A 123 -29.27 24.03 -16.81
C ASN A 123 -28.63 25.40 -16.48
N GLY A 124 -29.41 26.33 -15.96
CA GLY A 124 -28.98 27.69 -15.60
C GLY A 124 -28.09 27.81 -14.35
N TYR A 125 -27.94 26.74 -13.56
CA TYR A 125 -27.23 26.78 -12.26
C TYR A 125 -25.72 26.51 -12.37
N ILE A 126 -25.21 26.18 -13.57
CA ILE A 126 -23.80 25.85 -13.79
C ILE A 126 -23.06 27.08 -14.35
N PRO A 127 -21.95 27.52 -13.73
CA PRO A 127 -21.11 28.61 -14.25
C PRO A 127 -20.59 28.31 -15.66
N LYS A 128 -20.50 29.33 -16.53
CA LYS A 128 -20.08 29.18 -17.94
C LYS A 128 -18.75 28.41 -18.11
N SER A 129 -17.76 28.72 -17.29
CA SER A 129 -16.44 28.06 -17.32
C SER A 129 -16.46 26.59 -16.87
N ALA A 130 -17.44 26.18 -16.07
CA ALA A 130 -17.63 24.80 -15.69
C ALA A 130 -18.39 24.02 -16.77
N LYS A 131 -19.36 24.66 -17.45
CA LYS A 131 -20.08 24.06 -18.59
C LYS A 131 -19.13 23.65 -19.71
N GLU A 132 -18.24 24.55 -20.12
CA GLU A 132 -17.28 24.28 -21.20
C GLU A 132 -16.36 23.09 -20.89
N ARG A 133 -15.92 22.95 -19.63
CA ARG A 133 -15.08 21.83 -19.20
C ARG A 133 -15.84 20.50 -19.23
N ILE A 134 -17.08 20.48 -18.76
CA ILE A 134 -17.89 19.26 -18.70
C ILE A 134 -18.28 18.81 -20.12
N ILE A 135 -18.65 19.76 -20.99
CA ILE A 135 -18.92 19.47 -22.41
C ILE A 135 -17.66 18.92 -23.09
N GLY A 136 -16.49 19.52 -22.85
CA GLY A 136 -15.21 19.02 -23.37
C GLY A 136 -14.89 17.59 -22.93
N GLN A 137 -15.23 17.23 -21.70
CA GLN A 137 -15.08 15.85 -21.18
C GLN A 137 -16.08 14.89 -21.81
N LEU A 138 -17.33 15.30 -22.02
CA LEU A 138 -18.37 14.50 -22.69
C LEU A 138 -18.15 14.32 -24.18
N THR A 139 -17.24 15.07 -24.81
CA THR A 139 -16.83 14.89 -26.22
C THR A 139 -15.75 13.80 -26.36
N GLN A 140 -15.10 13.38 -25.28
CA GLN A 140 -14.10 12.31 -25.33
C GLN A 140 -14.74 10.93 -25.56
N PRO A 141 -14.05 9.97 -26.21
CA PRO A 141 -14.60 8.65 -26.48
C PRO A 141 -14.91 7.86 -25.20
N LYS A 142 -14.14 8.08 -24.14
CA LYS A 142 -14.29 7.44 -22.83
C LYS A 142 -14.53 8.49 -21.75
N VAL A 143 -15.61 8.35 -20.99
CA VAL A 143 -16.00 9.32 -19.95
C VAL A 143 -16.11 8.60 -18.60
N PRO A 144 -15.65 9.22 -17.50
CA PRO A 144 -15.85 8.68 -16.16
C PRO A 144 -17.33 8.44 -15.82
N ALA A 145 -17.66 7.25 -15.32
CA ALA A 145 -19.03 6.88 -14.93
C ALA A 145 -19.63 7.84 -13.90
N ASP A 146 -18.82 8.34 -12.96
CA ASP A 146 -19.24 9.28 -11.93
C ASP A 146 -19.80 10.60 -12.50
N VAL A 147 -19.24 11.06 -13.62
CA VAL A 147 -19.69 12.30 -14.29
C VAL A 147 -21.06 12.07 -14.92
N VAL A 148 -21.26 10.93 -15.57
CA VAL A 148 -22.52 10.55 -16.19
C VAL A 148 -23.61 10.35 -15.14
N ALA A 149 -23.32 9.56 -14.10
CA ALA A 149 -24.25 9.27 -13.01
C ALA A 149 -24.74 10.55 -12.31
N ARG A 150 -23.86 11.54 -12.12
CA ARG A 150 -24.20 12.83 -11.51
C ARG A 150 -25.08 13.72 -12.38
N ILE A 151 -24.98 13.61 -13.70
CA ILE A 151 -25.84 14.35 -14.64
C ILE A 151 -27.20 13.66 -14.73
N GLU A 152 -27.21 12.33 -14.84
CA GLU A 152 -28.45 11.54 -14.92
C GLU A 152 -29.28 11.63 -13.64
N SER A 153 -28.64 11.60 -12.45
CA SER A 153 -29.33 11.76 -11.17
C SER A 153 -30.01 13.13 -11.02
N ARG A 154 -29.58 14.15 -11.78
CA ARG A 154 -30.17 15.49 -11.79
C ARG A 154 -31.24 15.66 -12.87
N MET A 155 -31.28 14.77 -13.86
CA MET A 155 -32.34 14.71 -14.88
C MET A 155 -33.53 13.84 -14.47
N GLY A 156 -33.29 12.83 -13.62
CA GLY A 156 -34.28 11.84 -13.20
C GLY A 156 -34.89 12.07 -11.82
N GLY A 157 -34.83 13.29 -11.30
CA GLY A 157 -35.50 13.73 -10.07
C GLY A 157 -36.65 14.67 -10.37
#